data_AF-A0A7R9KMQ9-F1
#
_entry.id   AF-A0A7R9KMQ9-F1
#
_cell.length_a   1.000
_cell.length_b   1.000
_cell.length_c   1.000
_cell.angle_alpha   90.00
_cell.angle_beta   90.00
_cell.angle_gamma   90.00
#
_symmetry.space_group_name_H-M   'P 1'
#
loop_
_entity.id
_entity.type
_entity.pdbx_description
1 polymer ?
#
loop_
_entity_poly.entity_id
_entity_poly.type
_entity_poly.pdbx_seq_one_letter_code
_entity_poly.pdbx_strand_id
1 'polypeptide(L)'
;MSVVLTIVSYSCGILLDAFLIFFALFQIISFDELRSDYRNPIDLCKQLNPLVLPEYLIHSVITALFLISGQWFSLLINIPLVVYHIQRYRNRPLMTDPGVYDPTTIMYAKQQWLTNREAWIRLAFYVTTFFYYLVALIYVLIHNF
;
A
#
# COMPACT_ATOMS: atom_id res chain seq x y z
N MET A 1 -9.02 20.11 -17.73
CA MET A 1 -9.58 18.78 -17.42
C MET A 1 -10.94 18.96 -16.76
N SER A 2 -11.89 18.02 -16.90
CA SER A 2 -13.21 18.17 -16.28
C SER A 2 -13.13 18.07 -14.75
N VAL A 3 -13.71 19.04 -14.05
CA VAL A 3 -13.78 19.10 -12.57
C VAL A 3 -14.40 17.82 -12.00
N VAL A 4 -15.39 17.26 -12.70
CA VAL A 4 -16.04 16.00 -12.35
C VAL A 4 -15.04 14.83 -12.27
N LEU A 5 -14.10 14.74 -13.22
CA LEU A 5 -13.08 13.68 -13.20
C LEU A 5 -12.15 13.81 -11.98
N THR A 6 -11.79 15.05 -11.62
CA THR A 6 -10.99 15.33 -10.43
C THR A 6 -11.72 14.90 -9.15
N ILE A 7 -13.00 15.26 -9.01
CA ILE A 7 -13.83 14.89 -7.84
C ILE A 7 -13.95 13.37 -7.73
N VAL A 8 -14.29 12.69 -8.83
CA VAL A 8 -14.40 11.22 -8.87
C VAL A 8 -13.06 10.57 -8.51
N SER A 9 -11.93 11.15 -8.97
CA SER A 9 -10.61 10.62 -8.66
C SER A 9 -10.25 10.67 -7.18
N TYR A 10 -10.48 11.81 -6.52
CA TYR A 10 -10.21 11.94 -5.09
C TYR A 10 -11.20 11.11 -4.24
N SER A 11 -12.48 11.05 -4.61
CA SER A 11 -13.46 10.19 -3.93
C SER A 11 -13.09 8.70 -4.02
N CYS A 12 -12.70 8.23 -5.20
CA CYS A 12 -12.24 6.85 -5.39
C CYS A 12 -10.91 6.60 -4.65
N GLY A 13 -9.99 7.57 -4.68
CA GLY A 13 -8.72 7.53 -3.96
C GLY A 13 -8.92 7.33 -2.46
N ILE A 14 -9.79 8.12 -1.81
CA ILE A 14 -10.09 8.00 -0.37
C ILE A 14 -10.64 6.61 -0.02
N LEU A 15 -11.58 6.10 -0.81
CA LEU A 15 -12.19 4.78 -0.56
C LEU A 15 -11.16 3.64 -0.69
N LEU A 16 -10.33 3.67 -1.73
CA LEU A 16 -9.32 2.65 -1.94
C LEU A 16 -8.17 2.77 -0.94
N ASP A 17 -7.76 3.98 -0.55
CA ASP A 17 -6.71 4.20 0.45
C ASP A 17 -7.14 3.72 1.84
N ALA A 18 -8.41 3.88 2.21
CA ALA A 18 -8.95 3.30 3.44
C ALA A 18 -8.80 1.76 3.48
N PHE A 19 -8.98 1.09 2.35
CA PHE A 19 -8.78 -0.36 2.23
C PHE A 19 -7.29 -0.74 2.28
N LEU A 20 -6.41 0.08 1.71
CA LEU A 20 -4.95 -0.09 1.83
C LEU A 20 -4.47 0.06 3.28
N ILE A 21 -5.01 1.01 4.04
CA ILE A 21 -4.72 1.18 5.46
C ILE A 21 -5.11 -0.09 6.24
N PHE A 22 -6.29 -0.66 5.96
CA PHE A 22 -6.71 -1.91 6.60
C PHE A 22 -5.73 -3.06 6.30
N PHE A 23 -5.29 -3.23 5.06
CA PHE A 23 -4.29 -4.25 4.73
C PHE A 23 -2.93 -3.99 5.36
N ALA A 24 -2.47 -2.74 5.41
CA ALA A 24 -1.22 -2.40 6.07
C ALA A 24 -1.27 -2.70 7.57
N LEU A 25 -2.38 -2.40 8.24
CA LEU A 25 -2.62 -2.77 9.64
C LEU A 25 -2.66 -4.28 9.84
N PHE A 26 -3.39 -5.00 8.97
CA PHE A 26 -3.45 -6.46 9.01
C PHE A 26 -2.05 -7.08 8.88
N GLN A 27 -1.22 -6.55 7.99
CA GLN A 27 0.17 -6.99 7.84
C GLN A 27 0.97 -6.75 9.13
N ILE A 28 0.90 -5.55 9.72
CA ILE A 28 1.63 -5.21 10.96
C ILE A 28 1.24 -6.14 12.11
N ILE A 29 -0.07 -6.34 12.32
CA ILE A 29 -0.57 -7.23 13.39
C ILE A 29 -0.08 -8.66 13.16
N SER A 30 -0.16 -9.16 11.93
CA SER A 30 0.29 -10.52 11.60
C SER A 30 1.79 -10.72 11.86
N PHE A 31 2.61 -9.67 11.65
CA PHE A 31 4.04 -9.70 11.98
C PHE A 31 4.31 -9.60 13.48
N ASP A 32 3.46 -8.91 14.23
CA ASP A 32 3.53 -8.82 15.69
C ASP A 32 3.14 -10.16 16.35
N GLU A 33 2.11 -10.84 15.83
CA GLU A 33 1.73 -12.21 16.22
C GLU A 33 2.87 -13.21 15.96
N LEU A 34 3.56 -13.08 14.82
CA LEU A 34 4.73 -13.91 14.52
C LEU A 34 5.88 -13.62 15.49
N ARG A 35 6.09 -12.36 15.88
CA ARG A 35 7.16 -11.96 16.81
C ARG A 35 6.94 -12.45 18.22
N SER A 36 5.68 -12.56 18.60
CA SER A 36 5.25 -13.03 19.92
C SER A 36 5.07 -14.56 19.95
N ASP A 37 5.55 -15.28 18.93
CA ASP A 37 5.50 -16.73 18.77
C ASP A 37 4.07 -17.33 18.83
N TYR A 38 3.03 -16.53 18.57
CA TYR A 38 1.65 -17.01 18.58
C TYR A 38 1.27 -17.77 17.30
N ARG A 39 2.05 -17.64 16.22
CA ARG A 39 1.68 -18.15 14.90
C ARG A 39 2.87 -18.72 14.11
N ASN A 40 2.63 -19.80 13.37
CA ASN A 40 3.66 -20.40 12.52
C ASN A 40 4.03 -19.50 11.32
N PRO A 41 5.32 -19.40 10.95
CA PRO A 41 5.78 -18.58 9.82
C PRO A 41 5.25 -19.06 8.47
N ILE A 42 5.00 -20.36 8.31
CA ILE A 42 4.46 -20.95 7.08
C ILE A 42 3.01 -20.52 6.86
N ASP A 43 2.18 -20.59 7.91
CA ASP A 43 0.78 -20.21 7.85
C ASP A 43 0.61 -18.70 7.64
N LEU A 44 1.51 -17.91 8.23
CA LEU A 44 1.63 -16.47 7.97
C LEU A 44 1.90 -16.19 6.50
N CYS A 45 2.92 -16.81 5.90
CA CYS A 45 3.29 -16.57 4.50
C CYS A 45 2.15 -16.97 3.56
N LYS A 46 1.46 -18.08 3.82
CA LYS A 46 0.30 -18.52 3.03
C LYS A 46 -0.86 -17.53 3.08
N GLN A 47 -1.06 -16.84 4.19
CA GLN A 47 -2.12 -15.84 4.30
C GLN A 47 -1.71 -14.47 3.74
N LEU A 48 -0.47 -14.03 3.98
CA LEU A 48 -0.02 -12.69 3.57
C LEU A 48 0.33 -12.61 2.08
N ASN A 49 1.00 -13.62 1.51
CA ASN A 49 1.43 -13.59 0.11
C ASN A 49 0.31 -13.29 -0.90
N PRO A 50 -0.90 -13.90 -0.81
CA PRO A 50 -1.99 -13.55 -1.72
C PRO A 50 -2.58 -12.16 -1.47
N LEU A 51 -2.36 -11.54 -0.31
CA LEU A 51 -2.87 -10.20 0.03
C LEU A 51 -1.93 -9.07 -0.42
N VAL A 52 -0.63 -9.34 -0.53
CA VAL A 52 0.37 -8.36 -0.99
C VAL A 52 0.12 -7.94 -2.45
N LEU A 53 -0.31 -8.88 -3.31
CA LEU A 53 -0.59 -8.59 -4.72
C LEU A 53 -1.78 -7.62 -4.90
N PRO A 54 -2.96 -7.84 -4.27
CA PRO A 54 -4.04 -6.87 -4.21
C PRO A 54 -3.61 -5.48 -3.70
N GLU A 55 -2.77 -5.40 -2.66
CA GLU A 55 -2.27 -4.12 -2.14
C GLU A 55 -1.55 -3.32 -3.24
N TYR A 56 -0.60 -3.96 -3.93
CA TYR A 56 0.19 -3.30 -4.99
C TYR A 56 -0.68 -2.94 -6.20
N LEU A 57 -1.64 -3.82 -6.53
CA LEU A 57 -2.59 -3.56 -7.61
C LEU A 57 -3.44 -2.33 -7.31
N ILE A 58 -4.04 -2.26 -6.12
CA ILE A 58 -4.90 -1.14 -5.73
C ILE A 58 -4.12 0.17 -5.72
N HIS A 59 -2.90 0.18 -5.15
CA HIS A 59 -2.06 1.38 -5.14
C HIS A 59 -1.66 1.82 -6.55
N SER A 60 -1.36 0.87 -7.45
CA SER A 60 -1.06 1.17 -8.86
C SER A 60 -2.29 1.73 -9.60
N VAL A 61 -3.50 1.24 -9.31
CA VAL A 61 -4.76 1.72 -9.87
C VAL A 61 -5.04 3.15 -9.43
N ILE A 62 -4.88 3.46 -8.13
CA ILE A 62 -5.02 4.84 -7.62
C ILE A 62 -4.06 5.78 -8.35
N THR A 63 -2.79 5.37 -8.51
CA THR A 63 -1.78 6.19 -9.19
C THR A 63 -2.11 6.40 -10.67
N ALA A 64 -2.55 5.36 -11.37
CA ALA A 64 -3.00 5.46 -12.76
C ALA A 64 -4.25 6.36 -12.90
N LEU A 65 -5.14 6.32 -11.91
CA LEU A 65 -6.32 7.19 -11.88
C LEU A 65 -5.91 8.67 -11.73
N PHE A 66 -4.92 8.98 -10.88
CA PHE A 66 -4.36 10.34 -10.79
C PHE A 66 -3.61 10.81 -12.04
N LEU A 67 -3.01 9.88 -12.79
CA LEU A 67 -2.44 10.17 -14.11
C LEU A 67 -3.53 10.58 -15.11
N ILE A 68 -4.65 9.83 -15.13
CA ILE A 68 -5.79 10.14 -16.01
C ILE A 68 -6.47 11.44 -15.61
N SER A 69 -6.55 11.76 -14.31
CA SER A 69 -7.12 13.03 -13.82
C SER A 69 -6.15 14.22 -13.89
N GLY A 70 -4.90 13.98 -14.29
CA GLY A 70 -3.86 15.00 -14.52
C GLY A 70 -3.47 15.77 -13.26
N GLN A 71 -3.59 15.11 -12.10
CA GLN A 71 -3.25 15.69 -10.80
C GLN A 71 -1.77 15.45 -10.50
N TRP A 72 -0.91 16.30 -11.08
CA TRP A 72 0.55 16.13 -11.04
C TRP A 72 1.14 16.06 -9.63
N PHE A 73 0.63 16.84 -8.68
CA PHE A 73 1.15 16.85 -7.31
C PHE A 73 0.84 15.54 -6.57
N SER A 74 -0.42 15.10 -6.61
CA SER A 74 -0.87 13.81 -6.05
C SER A 74 -0.10 12.65 -6.67
N LEU A 75 0.15 12.71 -7.98
CA LEU A 75 0.92 11.71 -8.71
C LEU A 75 2.38 11.67 -8.23
N LEU A 76 3.03 12.82 -8.09
CA LEU A 76 4.42 12.92 -7.65
C LEU A 76 4.64 12.29 -6.26
N ILE A 77 3.68 12.46 -5.35
CA ILE A 77 3.72 11.85 -4.01
C ILE A 77 3.63 10.32 -4.07
N ASN A 78 2.83 9.75 -4.99
CA ASN A 78 2.63 8.30 -5.11
C ASN A 78 3.73 7.58 -5.92
N ILE A 79 4.40 8.24 -6.87
CA ILE A 79 5.45 7.62 -7.70
C ILE A 79 6.52 6.89 -6.87
N PRO A 80 7.13 7.50 -5.83
CA PRO A 80 8.19 6.84 -5.07
C PRO A 80 7.76 5.49 -4.49
N LEU A 81 6.52 5.40 -4.01
CA LEU A 81 6.01 4.17 -3.44
C LEU A 81 5.72 3.11 -4.51
N VAL A 82 5.14 3.49 -5.65
CA VAL A 82 4.94 2.59 -6.79
C VAL A 82 6.26 2.04 -7.31
N VAL A 83 7.27 2.90 -7.47
CA VAL A 83 8.62 2.48 -7.91
C VAL A 83 9.21 1.49 -6.91
N TYR A 84 9.05 1.74 -5.61
CA TYR A 84 9.48 0.82 -4.56
C TYR A 84 8.78 -0.54 -4.67
N HIS A 85 7.46 -0.58 -4.89
CA HIS A 85 6.71 -1.82 -5.08
C HIS A 85 7.19 -2.62 -6.31
N ILE A 86 7.43 -1.94 -7.44
CA ILE A 86 7.94 -2.57 -8.66
C ILE A 86 9.35 -3.13 -8.43
N GLN A 87 10.23 -2.34 -7.82
CA GLN A 87 11.60 -2.77 -7.54
C GLN A 87 11.62 -3.96 -6.56
N ARG A 88 10.78 -3.94 -5.53
CA ARG A 88 10.64 -5.04 -4.58
C ARG A 88 10.13 -6.31 -5.26
N TYR A 89 9.15 -6.19 -6.14
CA TYR A 89 8.61 -7.33 -6.88
C TYR A 89 9.63 -7.93 -7.86
N ARG A 90 10.45 -7.09 -8.51
CA ARG A 90 11.50 -7.56 -9.44
C ARG A 90 12.67 -8.23 -8.72
N ASN A 91 13.04 -7.76 -7.55
CA ASN A 91 14.20 -8.25 -6.80
C ASN A 91 13.84 -9.40 -5.82
N ARG A 92 12.64 -9.97 -5.94
CA ARG A 92 12.23 -11.10 -5.08
C ARG A 92 12.99 -12.38 -5.47
N PRO A 93 13.36 -13.24 -4.50
CA PRO A 93 13.87 -14.57 -4.80
C PRO A 93 12.82 -15.38 -5.58
N LEU A 94 13.28 -16.25 -6.49
CA LEU A 94 12.41 -17.13 -7.26
C LEU A 94 11.77 -18.16 -6.32
N MET A 95 10.46 -18.10 -6.18
CA MET A 95 9.65 -19.01 -5.37
C MET A 95 8.64 -19.72 -6.25
N THR A 96 8.29 -20.95 -5.89
CA THR A 96 7.23 -21.72 -6.55
C THR A 96 5.86 -21.05 -6.39
N ASP A 97 5.63 -20.41 -5.25
CA ASP A 97 4.37 -19.77 -4.91
C ASP A 97 4.38 -18.26 -5.23
N PRO A 98 3.25 -17.70 -5.70
CA PRO A 98 3.11 -16.27 -5.91
C PRO A 98 3.15 -15.53 -4.56
N GLY A 99 4.21 -14.77 -4.32
CA GLY A 99 4.39 -14.02 -3.07
C GLY A 99 5.64 -13.16 -3.04
N VAL A 100 5.86 -12.51 -1.89
CA VAL A 100 7.09 -11.75 -1.58
C VAL A 100 7.81 -12.34 -0.35
N TYR A 101 7.09 -13.02 0.54
CA TYR A 101 7.62 -13.54 1.80
C TYR A 101 8.00 -15.02 1.69
N ASP A 102 9.26 -15.33 2.04
CA ASP A 102 9.75 -16.70 2.23
C ASP A 102 9.59 -17.12 3.70
N PRO A 103 8.97 -18.28 4.01
CA PRO A 103 8.91 -18.78 5.38
C PRO A 103 10.30 -19.01 6.01
N THR A 104 11.34 -19.30 5.22
CA THR A 104 12.69 -19.54 5.75
C THR A 104 13.41 -18.24 6.11
N THR A 105 13.27 -17.21 5.26
CA THR A 105 13.95 -15.92 5.49
C THR A 105 13.26 -15.07 6.55
N ILE A 106 11.96 -15.24 6.75
CA ILE A 106 11.17 -14.41 7.68
C ILE A 106 11.45 -14.74 9.15
N MET A 107 11.99 -15.93 9.44
CA MET A 107 12.39 -16.35 10.79
C MET A 107 13.64 -15.63 11.29
N TYR A 108 14.43 -15.01 10.41
CA TYR A 108 15.58 -14.22 10.85
C TYR A 108 15.08 -12.90 11.46
N ALA A 109 15.39 -12.67 12.74
CA ALA A 109 14.95 -11.48 13.48
C ALA A 109 15.30 -10.15 12.78
N LYS A 110 16.45 -10.09 12.09
CA LYS A 110 16.84 -8.93 11.27
C LYS A 110 15.87 -8.69 10.11
N GLN A 111 15.48 -9.75 9.41
CA GLN A 111 14.56 -9.67 8.27
C GLN A 111 13.14 -9.31 8.72
N GLN A 112 12.68 -9.87 9.84
CA GLN A 112 11.40 -9.54 10.43
C GLN A 112 11.34 -8.06 10.85
N TRP A 113 12.40 -7.53 11.48
CA TRP A 113 12.49 -6.12 11.84
C TRP A 113 12.43 -5.20 10.61
N LEU A 114 13.19 -5.53 9.55
CA LEU A 114 13.18 -4.75 8.30
C LEU A 114 11.79 -4.74 7.66
N THR A 115 11.17 -5.91 7.52
CA THR A 115 9.85 -6.07 6.90
C THR A 115 8.75 -5.37 7.70
N ASN A 116 8.80 -5.47 9.03
CA ASN A 116 7.86 -4.75 9.89
C ASN A 116 8.05 -3.23 9.75
N ARG A 117 9.29 -2.74 9.74
CA ARG A 117 9.59 -1.32 9.52
C ARG A 117 9.09 -0.84 8.15
N GLU A 118 9.23 -1.64 7.10
CA GLU A 118 8.67 -1.36 5.77
C GLU A 118 7.14 -1.26 5.82
N ALA A 119 6.45 -2.13 6.58
CA ALA A 119 5.00 -2.06 6.76
C ALA A 119 4.55 -0.79 7.52
N TRP A 120 5.27 -0.40 8.57
CA TRP A 120 5.02 0.84 9.31
C TRP A 120 5.22 2.10 8.45
N ILE A 121 6.27 2.13 7.62
CA ILE A 121 6.52 3.25 6.69
C ILE A 121 5.38 3.35 5.66
N ARG A 122 4.93 2.22 5.12
CA ARG A 122 3.78 2.18 4.19
C ARG A 122 2.49 2.65 4.86
N LEU A 123 2.22 2.20 6.07
CA LEU A 123 1.06 2.66 6.85
C LEU A 123 1.09 4.19 7.04
N ALA A 124 2.23 4.73 7.47
CA ALA A 124 2.39 6.18 7.66
C ALA A 124 2.17 6.96 6.36
N PHE A 125 2.65 6.43 5.23
CA PHE A 125 2.40 6.99 3.91
C PHE A 125 0.90 7.00 3.58
N TYR A 126 0.21 5.85 3.68
CA TYR A 126 -1.23 5.76 3.37
C TYR A 126 -2.08 6.66 4.27
N VAL A 127 -1.77 6.74 5.57
CA VAL A 127 -2.47 7.67 6.48
C VAL A 127 -2.25 9.12 6.07
N THR A 128 -1.03 9.49 5.68
CA THR A 128 -0.71 10.85 5.24
C THR A 128 -1.42 11.18 3.92
N THR A 129 -1.43 10.27 2.95
CA THR A 129 -2.14 10.45 1.68
C THR A 129 -3.65 10.50 1.85
N PHE A 130 -4.21 9.74 2.78
CA PHE A 130 -5.64 9.75 3.08
C PHE A 130 -6.11 11.15 3.51
N PHE A 131 -5.42 11.78 4.46
CA PHE A 131 -5.73 13.16 4.87
C PHE A 131 -5.51 14.16 3.74
N TYR A 132 -4.45 13.97 2.95
CA TYR A 132 -4.19 14.82 1.80
C TYR A 132 -5.32 14.76 0.76
N TYR A 133 -5.80 13.56 0.39
CA TYR A 133 -6.92 13.41 -0.55
C TYR A 133 -8.21 14.01 -0.03
N LEU A 134 -8.47 13.91 1.27
CA LEU A 134 -9.61 14.52 1.92
C LEU A 134 -9.58 16.06 1.77
N VAL A 135 -8.44 16.69 2.11
CA VAL A 135 -8.28 18.15 1.97
C VAL A 135 -8.35 18.58 0.51
N ALA A 136 -7.73 17.82 -0.40
CA ALA A 136 -7.77 18.10 -1.83
C ALA A 136 -9.19 18.03 -2.39
N LEU A 137 -9.99 17.04 -1.97
CA LEU A 137 -11.40 16.93 -2.35
C LEU A 137 -12.21 18.14 -1.86
N ILE A 138 -12.06 18.54 -0.60
CA ILE A 138 -12.75 19.70 -0.03
C ILE A 138 -12.37 20.98 -0.78
N TYR A 139 -11.08 21.18 -1.06
CA TYR A 139 -10.59 22.34 -1.79
C TYR A 139 -11.21 22.44 -3.19
N VAL A 140 -11.22 21.33 -3.93
CA VAL A 140 -11.83 21.26 -5.26
C VAL A 140 -13.33 21.51 -5.19
N LEU A 141 -14.03 20.98 -4.19
CA LEU A 141 -15.46 21.24 -4.03
C LEU A 141 -15.72 22.74 -3.78
N ILE A 142 -15.08 23.35 -2.78
CA ILE A 142 -15.30 24.75 -2.40
C ILE A 142 -15.00 25.71 -3.56
N HIS A 143 -13.90 25.49 -4.30
CA HIS A 143 -13.51 26.40 -5.38
C HIS A 143 -14.38 26.28 -6.65
N ASN A 144 -15.14 25.19 -6.79
CA ASN A 144 -16.02 24.97 -7.94
C ASN A 144 -17.52 25.16 -7.63
N PHE A 145 -17.84 25.66 -6.44
CA PHE A 145 -19.13 26.28 -6.09
C PHE A 145 -19.02 27.79 -6.21
#